data_AF-A0A2B7GUX5-F1
#
_entry.id   AF-A0A2B7GUX5-F1
#
_cell.length_a   1.000
_cell.length_b   1.000
_cell.length_c   1.000
_cell.angle_alpha   90.00
_cell.angle_beta   90.00
_cell.angle_gamma   90.00
#
_symmetry.space_group_name_H-M   'P 1'
#
loop_
_entity.id
_entity.type
_entity.pdbx_description
1 polymer ?
#
loop_
_entity_poly.entity_id
_entity_poly.type
_entity_poly.pdbx_seq_one_letter_code
_entity_poly.pdbx_strand_id
1 'polypeptide(L)' 'MAHYSGRDYSSLAKTGFVLGLALFVVGTGSELIGHAMFGSLPQWENTLFFALTMIGFAVGFASPFVFGIIMPLTE' A
#
# COMPACT_ATOMS: atom_id res chain seq x y z
N MET A 1 17.70 30.97 -9.94
CA MET A 1 17.88 29.51 -10.03
C MET A 1 17.67 28.95 -8.62
N ALA A 2 16.43 28.61 -8.26
CA ALA A 2 16.10 28.18 -6.89
C ALA A 2 16.61 26.75 -6.66
N HIS A 3 17.35 26.54 -5.59
CA HIS A 3 17.97 25.26 -5.25
C HIS A 3 16.90 24.18 -5.01
N TYR A 4 16.90 23.18 -5.88
CA TYR A 4 16.14 21.94 -5.79
C TYR A 4 16.73 21.07 -4.67
N SER A 5 16.51 21.45 -3.41
CA SER A 5 16.94 20.69 -2.23
C SER A 5 15.80 19.95 -1.52
N GLY A 6 14.59 19.97 -2.06
CA GLY A 6 13.45 19.16 -1.60
C GLY A 6 13.46 17.75 -2.19
N ARG A 7 14.63 17.08 -2.16
CA ARG A 7 14.86 15.82 -2.87
C ARG A 7 14.10 14.67 -2.18
N ASP A 8 13.05 14.24 -2.87
CA ASP A 8 12.42 12.91 -2.87
C ASP A 8 11.53 12.46 -1.70
N TYR A 9 11.26 13.27 -0.67
CA TYR A 9 10.23 12.89 0.32
C TYR A 9 8.82 12.76 -0.28
N SER A 10 8.43 13.69 -1.14
CA SER A 10 7.15 13.63 -1.86
C SER A 10 7.09 12.46 -2.84
N SER A 11 8.21 12.11 -3.46
CA SER A 11 8.31 10.99 -4.40
C SER A 11 8.18 9.66 -3.66
N LEU A 12 8.94 9.48 -2.56
CA LEU A 12 8.89 8.30 -1.70
C LEU A 12 7.49 8.09 -1.09
N ALA A 13 6.85 9.16 -0.61
CA ALA A 13 5.49 9.11 -0.08
C ALA A 13 4.48 8.61 -1.13
N LYS A 14 4.58 9.11 -2.37
CA LYS A 14 3.71 8.71 -3.49
C LYS A 14 3.98 7.28 -3.93
N THR A 15 5.24 6.89 -4.07
CA THR A 15 5.59 5.52 -4.48
C THR A 15 5.13 4.51 -3.44
N GLY A 16 5.33 4.78 -2.14
CA GLY A 16 4.83 3.90 -1.08
C GLY A 16 3.30 3.86 -0.99
N PHE A 17 2.62 4.99 -1.23
CA PHE A 17 1.16 5.04 -1.32
C PHE A 17 0.64 4.19 -2.49
N VAL A 18 1.21 4.38 -3.69
CA VAL A 18 0.81 3.64 -4.90
C VAL A 18 1.11 2.16 -4.76
N LEU A 19 2.25 1.80 -4.16
CA LEU A 19 2.61 0.41 -3.92
C LEU A 19 1.65 -0.24 -2.91
N GLY A 20 1.33 0.45 -1.80
CA GLY A 20 0.34 -0.03 -0.84
C GLY A 20 -1.06 -0.15 -1.43
N LEU A 21 -1.48 0.83 -2.23
CA LEU A 21 -2.75 0.80 -2.96
C LEU A 21 -2.80 -0.37 -3.94
N ALA A 22 -1.73 -0.64 -4.69
CA ALA A 22 -1.65 -1.77 -5.60
C ALA A 22 -1.77 -3.10 -4.85
N LEU A 23 -1.05 -3.26 -3.73
CA LEU A 23 -1.16 -4.45 -2.88
C LEU A 23 -2.57 -4.62 -2.30
N PHE A 24 -3.22 -3.53 -1.89
CA PHE A 24 -4.59 -3.54 -1.36
C PHE A 24 -5.60 -3.97 -2.44
N VAL A 25 -5.53 -3.36 -3.63
CA VAL A 25 -6.40 -3.70 -4.76
C VAL A 25 -6.19 -5.13 -5.23
N VAL A 26 -4.94 -5.61 -5.25
CA VAL A 26 -4.64 -7.00 -5.58
C VAL A 26 -5.18 -7.94 -4.49
N GLY A 27 -4.93 -7.69 -3.21
CA GLY A 27 -5.43 -8.54 -2.13
C GLY A 27 -6.95 -8.67 -2.13
N THR A 28 -7.65 -7.54 -2.11
CA THR A 28 -9.13 -7.50 -2.13
C THR A 28 -9.71 -8.03 -3.45
N GLY A 29 -9.09 -7.68 -4.58
CA GLY A 29 -9.53 -8.11 -5.90
C GLY A 29 -9.35 -9.61 -6.10
N SER A 30 -8.24 -10.18 -5.64
CA SER A 30 -7.98 -11.62 -5.70
C SER A 30 -8.92 -12.41 -4.80
N GLU A 31 -9.29 -11.90 -3.62
CA GLU A 31 -10.29 -12.54 -2.77
C GLU A 31 -11.68 -12.57 -3.45
N LEU A 32 -12.08 -11.45 -4.06
CA LEU A 32 -13.37 -11.32 -4.76
C LEU A 32 -13.44 -12.19 -6.02
N ILE A 33 -12.40 -12.13 -6.87
CA ILE A 33 -12.30 -12.90 -8.11
C ILE A 33 -12.11 -14.39 -7.79
N GLY A 34 -11.32 -14.70 -6.75
CA GLY A 34 -11.06 -16.07 -6.33
C GLY A 34 -12.33 -16.75 -5.83
N HIS A 35 -13.13 -16.08 -5.00
CA HIS A 35 -14.45 -16.60 -4.60
C HIS A 35 -15.42 -16.70 -5.78
N ALA A 36 -15.40 -15.73 -6.71
CA ALA A 36 -16.30 -15.73 -7.87
C ALA A 36 -15.97 -16.81 -8.91
N MET A 37 -14.68 -17.14 -9.11
CA MET A 37 -14.22 -18.08 -10.14
C MET A 37 -14.05 -19.51 -9.60
N PHE A 38 -13.55 -19.67 -8.38
CA PHE A 38 -13.20 -20.97 -7.80
C PHE A 38 -14.15 -21.42 -6.69
N GLY A 39 -15.13 -20.59 -6.32
CA GLY A 39 -16.10 -20.90 -5.28
C GLY A 39 -15.48 -20.78 -3.89
N SER A 40 -15.41 -21.87 -3.13
CA SER A 40 -14.88 -21.83 -1.76
C SER A 40 -13.37 -22.01 -1.78
N LEU A 41 -12.63 -20.90 -1.64
CA LEU A 41 -11.17 -20.94 -1.49
C LEU A 41 -10.79 -21.59 -0.15
N PRO A 42 -9.69 -22.36 -0.10
CA PRO A 42 -9.12 -22.83 1.15
C PRO A 42 -8.89 -21.69 2.15
N GLN A 43 -9.13 -21.96 3.44
CA GLN A 43 -8.99 -20.95 4.50
C GLN A 43 -7.60 -20.30 4.55
N TRP A 44 -6.55 -21.03 4.17
CA TRP A 44 -5.19 -20.50 4.13
C TRP A 44 -4.99 -19.47 3.00
N GLU A 45 -5.62 -19.64 1.84
CA GLU A 45 -5.58 -18.66 0.73
C GLU A 45 -6.31 -17.38 1.14
N ASN A 46 -7.47 -17.53 1.78
CA ASN A 46 -8.24 -16.39 2.26
C ASN A 46 -7.45 -15.58 3.30
N THR A 47 -6.72 -16.26 4.18
CA THR A 47 -5.86 -15.62 5.18
C THR A 47 -4.69 -14.87 4.52
N LEU A 48 -4.11 -15.41 3.44
CA LEU A 48 -3.05 -14.74 2.68
C LEU A 48 -3.57 -13.49 1.97
N PHE A 49 -4.71 -13.56 1.29
CA PHE A 49 -5.31 -12.39 0.63
C PHE A 49 -5.70 -11.30 1.63
N PHE A 50 -6.24 -11.70 2.79
CA PHE A 50 -6.53 -10.78 3.88
C PHE A 50 -5.25 -10.13 4.44
N ALA A 51 -4.19 -10.91 4.66
CA ALA A 51 -2.90 -10.38 5.12
C ALA A 51 -2.29 -9.40 4.11
N LEU A 52 -2.36 -9.73 2.80
CA LEU A 52 -1.88 -8.86 1.72
C LEU A 52 -2.64 -7.54 1.69
N THR A 53 -3.96 -7.61 1.88
CA THR A 53 -4.85 -6.45 1.98
C THR A 53 -4.48 -5.57 3.17
N MET A 54 -4.29 -6.16 4.35
CA MET A 54 -3.89 -5.43 5.55
C MET A 54 -2.52 -4.78 5.41
N ILE A 55 -1.55 -5.46 4.81
CA ILE A 55 -0.22 -4.91 4.55
C ILE A 55 -0.31 -3.77 3.53
N GLY A 56 -1.05 -3.96 2.43
CA GLY A 56 -1.27 -2.94 1.42
C GLY A 56 -1.94 -1.69 2.00
N PHE A 57 -2.96 -1.88 2.84
CA PHE A 57 -3.62 -0.80 3.56
C PHE A 57 -2.65 -0.09 4.52
N ALA A 58 -1.94 -0.84 5.37
CA ALA A 58 -1.00 -0.28 6.33
C ALA A 58 0.12 0.51 5.64
N VAL A 59 0.74 -0.07 4.61
CA VAL A 59 1.81 0.59 3.84
C VAL A 59 1.26 1.80 3.06
N GLY A 60 0.11 1.63 2.41
CA GLY A 60 -0.53 2.68 1.63
C GLY A 60 -0.90 3.88 2.48
N PHE A 61 -1.49 3.65 3.65
CA PHE A 61 -1.90 4.73 4.55
C PHE A 61 -0.73 5.28 5.38
N ALA A 62 0.20 4.44 5.85
CA ALA A 62 1.33 4.90 6.65
C ALA A 62 2.39 5.64 5.82
N SER A 63 2.58 5.28 4.54
CA SER A 63 3.56 5.93 3.65
C SER A 63 3.41 7.46 3.58
N PRO A 64 2.25 8.05 3.23
CA PRO A 64 2.09 9.49 3.17
C PRO A 64 2.20 10.16 4.55
N PHE A 65 1.81 9.49 5.64
CA PHE A 65 1.98 10.02 6.99
C PHE A 65 3.45 10.09 7.41
N VAL A 66 4.23 9.01 7.19
CA VAL A 66 5.64 8.95 7.60
C VAL A 66 6.52 9.80 6.70
N PHE A 67 6.41 9.63 5.37
CA PHE A 67 7.29 10.29 4.41
C PHE A 67 6.81 11.72 4.05
N GLY A 68 5.50 11.97 4.12
CA GLY A 68 4.92 13.27 3.76
C GLY A 68 4.73 14.24 4.92
N ILE A 69 4.58 13.74 6.16
CA ILE A 69 4.33 14.59 7.34
C ILE A 69 5.48 14.50 8.34
N ILE A 70 5.84 13.30 8.80
CA ILE A 70 6.81 13.15 9.90
C ILE A 70 8.22 13.54 9.45
N MET A 71 8.72 12.98 8.34
CA MET A 71 10.10 13.23 7.92
C MET A 71 10.42 14.71 7.63
N PRO A 72 9.56 15.49 6.93
CA PRO A 72 9.78 16.92 6.74
C PRO A 72 9.78 17.76 8.02
N LEU A 73 9.23 17.24 9.14
CA LEU A 73 9.17 17.94 10.42
C LEU A 73 10.34 17.60 11.35
N THR A 74 11.03 16.49 11.09
CA THR A 74 12.24 16.06 11.83
C THR A 74 13.53 16.62 11.25
N GLU A 75 13.49 17.19 10.05
CA GLU A 75 14.59 17.91 9.41
C GLU A 75 14.41 19.42 9.53
#